data_AF-A0A7V9GY43-F1
#
_entry.id   AF-A0A7V9GY43-F1
#
_cell.length_a   1.000
_cell.length_b   1.000
_cell.length_c   1.000
_cell.angle_alpha   90.00
_cell.angle_beta   90.00
_cell.angle_gamma   90.00
#
_symmetry.space_group_name_H-M   'P 1'
#
loop_
_entity.id
_entity.type
_entity.pdbx_description
1 polymer ?
#
loop_
_entity_poly.entity_id
_entity_poly.type
_entity_poly.pdbx_seq_one_letter_code
_entity_poly.pdbx_strand_id
1 'polypeptide(L)'
;GAERFAEVVAAVDRNDSLYRQLPLTDMPLLDELAPYYFDWLAHPTYDDYWRATAPGESYEQIVAPALNMGGWYDLFLKGTIANYVGMRERGGSEQARSMQRLVIGPWAHGPVAGWFPERSYGLMSGSDAADLTGMQLRWFDRLLKGEDASATDKPVRLFVMGADEWRDEDDWPLPDTDYVDYFLHSGGRAITANGDGRLRTTASDDVPEDVFLYDPRDPVPTVGGPTFLPGLFIGANAGPRDQREVEQRHDVLCFTSEPLAEPLTVIGPVKLVLFASSSAPDTDFTAKLVDVAPDGLAEALTDGILRARYRNSLSEPSALEPGRVYELRIDLVATANVFATGHRIRLDVSSSNFPRFNRNTNTGGTIADDGPADLQQAVNRVHHTTAHPSRLVLPVIRR
;
A
#
# COMPACT_ATOMS: atom_id res chain seq x y z
N GLY A 1 -12.16 16.05 -33.29
CA GLY A 1 -12.69 17.41 -33.47
C GLY A 1 -12.92 18.08 -32.13
N ALA A 2 -13.32 19.36 -32.12
CA ALA A 2 -13.51 20.14 -30.88
C ALA A 2 -14.54 19.51 -29.90
N GLU A 3 -15.60 18.88 -30.41
CA GLU A 3 -16.58 18.14 -29.59
C GLU A 3 -15.94 17.01 -28.80
N ARG A 4 -15.06 16.23 -29.44
CA ARG A 4 -14.31 15.16 -28.79
C ARG A 4 -13.34 15.67 -27.73
N PHE A 5 -12.68 16.79 -27.98
CA PHE A 5 -11.84 17.41 -26.96
C PHE A 5 -12.68 17.82 -25.73
N ALA A 6 -13.87 18.38 -25.94
CA ALA A 6 -14.79 18.72 -24.86
C ALA A 6 -15.29 17.49 -24.10
N GLU A 7 -15.57 16.38 -24.78
CA GLU A 7 -15.95 15.10 -24.15
C GLU A 7 -14.83 14.55 -23.25
N VAL A 8 -13.59 14.50 -23.75
CA VAL A 8 -12.43 14.05 -22.97
C VAL A 8 -12.21 14.95 -21.75
N VAL A 9 -12.28 16.27 -21.91
CA VAL A 9 -12.16 17.22 -20.79
C VAL A 9 -13.27 16.98 -19.77
N ALA A 10 -14.53 16.85 -20.20
CA ALA A 10 -15.65 16.61 -19.29
C ALA A 10 -15.58 15.24 -18.58
N ALA A 11 -14.90 14.26 -19.17
CA ALA A 11 -14.63 12.96 -18.55
C ALA A 11 -13.53 13.06 -17.49
N VAL A 12 -12.44 13.77 -17.79
CA VAL A 12 -11.36 14.07 -16.83
C VAL A 12 -11.88 14.89 -15.65
N ASP A 13 -12.71 15.91 -15.90
CA ASP A 13 -13.31 16.75 -14.86
C ASP A 13 -14.31 15.98 -13.97
N ARG A 14 -14.88 14.87 -14.48
CA ARG A 14 -15.84 14.01 -13.78
C ARG A 14 -15.31 12.61 -13.55
N ASN A 15 -14.01 12.48 -13.27
CA ASN A 15 -13.33 11.19 -13.14
C ASN A 15 -13.97 10.28 -12.06
N ASP A 16 -14.56 10.85 -10.99
CA ASP A 16 -15.32 10.08 -9.99
C ASP A 16 -16.48 9.27 -10.60
N SER A 17 -17.20 9.86 -11.56
CA SER A 17 -18.30 9.16 -12.25
C SER A 17 -17.79 8.01 -13.11
N LEU A 18 -16.60 8.14 -13.72
CA LEU A 18 -15.97 7.07 -14.48
C LEU A 18 -15.55 5.91 -13.57
N TYR A 19 -14.97 6.20 -12.41
CA TYR A 19 -14.61 5.16 -11.44
C TYR A 19 -15.83 4.37 -10.96
N ARG A 20 -17.01 5.00 -10.89
CA ARG A 20 -18.26 4.39 -10.40
C ARG A 20 -19.06 3.65 -11.48
N GLN A 21 -18.71 3.78 -12.76
CA GLN A 21 -19.37 3.11 -13.88
C GLN A 21 -19.32 1.58 -13.71
N LEU A 22 -20.44 0.91 -13.99
CA LEU A 22 -20.55 -0.55 -14.03
C LEU A 22 -21.50 -0.97 -15.16
N PRO A 23 -21.25 -2.11 -15.84
CA PRO A 23 -20.06 -2.97 -15.66
C PRO A 23 -18.77 -2.26 -16.11
N LEU A 24 -17.62 -2.70 -15.60
CA LEU A 24 -16.32 -2.10 -15.97
C LEU A 24 -15.97 -2.34 -17.43
N THR A 25 -16.60 -3.33 -18.06
CA THR A 25 -16.50 -3.65 -19.48
C THR A 25 -17.34 -2.74 -20.39
N ASP A 26 -18.21 -1.88 -19.85
CA ASP A 26 -19.01 -0.92 -20.62
C ASP A 26 -18.53 0.53 -20.38
N MET A 27 -17.37 0.84 -20.97
CA MET A 27 -16.75 2.17 -20.90
C MET A 27 -16.38 2.68 -22.30
N PRO A 28 -17.34 3.17 -23.11
CA PRO A 28 -17.12 3.54 -24.52
C PRO A 28 -15.97 4.52 -24.76
N LEU A 29 -15.71 5.42 -23.81
CA LEU A 29 -14.60 6.37 -23.91
C LEU A 29 -13.23 5.67 -23.82
N LEU A 30 -13.11 4.65 -22.96
CA LEU A 30 -11.88 3.88 -22.82
C LEU A 30 -11.68 2.92 -24.00
N ASP A 31 -12.75 2.41 -24.61
CA ASP A 31 -12.64 1.56 -25.82
C ASP A 31 -11.83 2.28 -26.91
N GLU A 32 -11.98 3.61 -26.96
CA GLU A 32 -11.29 4.42 -27.95
C GLU A 32 -9.93 4.95 -27.48
N LEU A 33 -9.82 5.43 -26.23
CA LEU A 33 -8.62 6.12 -25.74
C LEU A 33 -7.59 5.20 -25.10
N ALA A 34 -8.05 4.09 -24.52
CA ALA A 34 -7.24 3.18 -23.75
C ALA A 34 -7.73 1.72 -23.93
N PRO A 35 -7.79 1.19 -25.18
CA PRO A 35 -8.33 -0.15 -25.44
C PRO A 35 -7.60 -1.26 -24.66
N TYR A 36 -6.33 -1.04 -24.32
CA TYR A 36 -5.53 -1.94 -23.47
C TYR A 36 -6.15 -2.16 -22.07
N TYR A 37 -7.03 -1.27 -21.60
CA TYR A 37 -7.77 -1.44 -20.36
C TYR A 37 -8.65 -2.70 -20.38
N PHE A 38 -9.28 -3.00 -21.51
CA PHE A 38 -10.15 -4.20 -21.62
C PHE A 38 -9.34 -5.49 -21.71
N ASP A 39 -8.13 -5.43 -22.28
CA ASP A 39 -7.17 -6.54 -22.19
C ASP A 39 -6.85 -6.82 -20.71
N TRP A 40 -6.60 -5.78 -19.89
CA TRP A 40 -6.36 -5.96 -18.46
C TRP A 40 -7.56 -6.56 -17.72
N LEU A 41 -8.79 -6.15 -18.06
CA LEU A 41 -10.00 -6.74 -17.49
C LEU A 41 -10.19 -8.21 -17.87
N ALA A 42 -9.76 -8.61 -19.08
CA ALA A 42 -9.79 -9.99 -19.54
C ALA A 42 -8.77 -10.90 -18.83
N HIS A 43 -7.79 -10.32 -18.14
CA HIS A 43 -6.72 -11.01 -17.42
C HIS A 43 -6.75 -10.72 -15.90
N PRO A 44 -7.82 -11.11 -15.16
CA PRO A 44 -7.96 -10.80 -13.73
C PRO A 44 -7.05 -11.63 -12.82
N THR A 45 -6.36 -12.65 -13.35
CA THR A 45 -5.42 -13.51 -12.62
C THR A 45 -3.99 -13.23 -13.09
N TYR A 46 -2.98 -13.56 -12.29
CA TYR A 46 -1.58 -13.52 -12.73
C TYR A 46 -1.27 -14.71 -13.66
N ASP A 47 -1.71 -14.60 -14.92
CA ASP A 47 -1.57 -15.58 -15.99
C ASP A 47 -0.41 -15.22 -16.93
N ASP A 48 -0.32 -15.93 -18.08
CA ASP A 48 0.77 -15.76 -19.05
C ASP A 48 0.85 -14.34 -19.62
N TYR A 49 -0.27 -13.61 -19.71
CA TYR A 49 -0.28 -12.22 -20.17
C TYR A 49 0.59 -11.35 -19.26
N TRP A 50 0.39 -11.46 -17.94
CA TRP A 50 1.17 -10.69 -16.97
C TRP A 50 2.60 -11.21 -16.80
N ARG A 51 2.80 -12.54 -16.80
CA ARG A 51 4.14 -13.13 -16.70
C ARG A 51 5.05 -12.68 -17.83
N ALA A 52 4.52 -12.54 -19.05
CA ALA A 52 5.30 -12.15 -20.22
C ALA A 52 5.98 -10.77 -20.08
N THR A 53 5.48 -9.90 -19.21
CA THR A 53 6.00 -8.54 -19.02
C THR A 53 6.56 -8.26 -17.63
N ALA A 54 6.46 -9.23 -16.71
CA ALA A 54 6.92 -9.08 -15.34
C ALA A 54 8.46 -9.23 -15.24
N PRO A 55 9.21 -8.19 -14.79
CA PRO A 55 10.66 -8.29 -14.63
C PRO A 55 11.07 -9.43 -13.68
N GLY A 56 10.22 -9.73 -12.69
CA GLY A 56 10.43 -10.80 -11.71
C GLY A 56 10.56 -12.21 -12.29
N GLU A 57 10.09 -12.43 -13.52
CA GLU A 57 10.18 -13.69 -14.28
C GLU A 57 11.51 -13.81 -15.05
N SER A 58 12.35 -12.78 -15.05
CA SER A 58 13.53 -12.71 -15.93
C SER A 58 14.76 -12.04 -15.32
N TYR A 59 14.84 -11.90 -13.99
CA TYR A 59 16.00 -11.26 -13.33
C TYR A 59 17.34 -11.90 -13.71
N GLU A 60 17.42 -13.22 -13.87
CA GLU A 60 18.64 -13.90 -14.35
C GLU A 60 19.10 -13.49 -15.76
N GLN A 61 18.24 -12.86 -16.56
CA GLN A 61 18.59 -12.33 -17.88
C GLN A 61 19.12 -10.89 -17.80
N ILE A 62 18.92 -10.20 -16.68
CA ILE A 62 19.33 -8.82 -16.50
C ILE A 62 20.78 -8.78 -15.97
N VAL A 63 21.70 -8.39 -16.84
CA VAL A 63 23.15 -8.34 -16.54
C VAL A 63 23.66 -6.94 -16.17
N ALA A 64 22.82 -5.92 -16.32
CA ALA A 64 23.16 -4.54 -15.95
C ALA A 64 22.76 -4.24 -14.48
N PRO A 65 23.56 -3.46 -13.73
CA PRO A 65 23.17 -2.99 -12.40
C PRO A 65 22.13 -1.87 -12.48
N ALA A 66 21.34 -1.68 -11.42
CA ALA A 66 20.29 -0.67 -11.36
C ALA A 66 20.42 0.26 -10.14
N LEU A 67 20.07 1.53 -10.38
CA LEU A 67 19.79 2.53 -9.37
C LEU A 67 18.27 2.67 -9.26
N ASN A 68 17.70 2.06 -8.24
CA ASN A 68 16.26 2.01 -8.00
C ASN A 68 15.86 3.24 -7.18
N MET A 69 14.90 4.03 -7.67
CA MET A 69 14.39 5.22 -6.99
C MET A 69 12.89 5.11 -6.82
N GLY A 70 12.37 5.44 -5.64
CA GLY A 70 10.94 5.42 -5.34
C GLY A 70 10.56 6.36 -4.20
N GLY A 71 9.28 6.36 -3.83
CA GLY A 71 8.76 7.14 -2.71
C GLY A 71 7.89 6.29 -1.79
N TRP A 72 7.83 6.64 -0.50
CA TRP A 72 6.98 5.93 0.48
C TRP A 72 5.50 5.93 0.11
N TYR A 73 5.07 6.96 -0.61
CA TYR A 73 3.70 7.13 -1.11
C TYR A 73 3.64 7.01 -2.65
N ASP A 74 4.61 6.35 -3.28
CA ASP A 74 4.58 6.07 -4.71
C ASP A 74 3.86 4.75 -4.99
N LEU A 75 2.97 4.75 -6.00
CA LEU A 75 2.18 3.55 -6.36
C LEU A 75 3.02 2.38 -6.89
N PHE A 76 4.27 2.62 -7.30
CA PHE A 76 5.18 1.59 -7.79
C PHE A 76 6.19 1.13 -6.72
N LEU A 77 6.11 1.62 -5.48
CA LEU A 77 7.06 1.30 -4.41
C LEU A 77 7.28 -0.21 -4.23
N LYS A 78 6.20 -1.02 -4.29
CA LYS A 78 6.29 -2.48 -4.22
C LYS A 78 7.19 -3.06 -5.32
N GLY A 79 7.03 -2.59 -6.56
CA GLY A 79 7.85 -3.00 -7.69
C GLY A 79 9.30 -2.51 -7.58
N THR A 80 9.50 -1.27 -7.13
CA THR A 80 10.84 -0.70 -6.91
C THR A 80 11.64 -1.52 -5.89
N ILE A 81 11.03 -1.86 -4.76
CA ILE A 81 11.64 -2.73 -3.73
C ILE A 81 11.88 -4.15 -4.28
N ALA A 82 10.88 -4.74 -4.94
CA ALA A 82 10.99 -6.09 -5.50
C ALA A 82 12.13 -6.18 -6.53
N ASN A 83 12.32 -5.13 -7.34
CA ASN A 83 13.40 -5.07 -8.32
C ASN A 83 14.77 -5.01 -7.64
N TYR A 84 14.94 -4.16 -6.63
CA TYR A 84 16.19 -4.09 -5.86
C TYR A 84 16.56 -5.46 -5.25
N VAL A 85 15.62 -6.07 -4.51
CA VAL A 85 15.85 -7.36 -3.84
C VAL A 85 16.08 -8.47 -4.86
N GLY A 86 15.19 -8.59 -5.84
CA GLY A 86 15.25 -9.65 -6.84
C GLY A 86 16.49 -9.60 -7.72
N MET A 87 16.96 -8.41 -8.09
CA MET A 87 18.21 -8.24 -8.84
C MET A 87 19.45 -8.55 -8.01
N ARG A 88 19.47 -8.21 -6.71
CA ARG A 88 20.57 -8.59 -5.80
C ARG A 88 20.70 -10.11 -5.70
N GLU A 89 19.58 -10.81 -5.59
CA GLU A 89 19.56 -12.26 -5.42
C GLU A 89 19.80 -13.02 -6.73
N ARG A 90 19.17 -12.59 -7.83
CA ARG A 90 19.03 -13.39 -9.05
C ARG A 90 19.59 -12.75 -10.32
N GLY A 91 20.09 -11.51 -10.26
CA GLY A 91 20.62 -10.80 -11.43
C GLY A 91 21.65 -11.65 -12.22
N GLY A 92 21.65 -11.54 -13.55
CA GLY A 92 22.42 -12.40 -14.45
C GLY A 92 23.95 -12.24 -14.42
N SER A 93 24.45 -11.20 -13.75
CA SER A 93 25.89 -10.93 -13.62
C SER A 93 26.27 -10.58 -12.18
N GLU A 94 27.56 -10.69 -11.83
CA GLU A 94 28.06 -10.24 -10.53
C GLU A 94 27.79 -8.74 -10.31
N GLN A 95 27.92 -7.94 -11.37
CA GLN A 95 27.65 -6.51 -11.32
C GLN A 95 26.18 -6.22 -11.06
N ALA A 96 25.28 -6.92 -11.78
CA ALA A 96 23.83 -6.82 -11.58
C ALA A 96 23.42 -7.16 -10.14
N ARG A 97 24.12 -8.10 -9.48
CA ARG A 97 23.83 -8.49 -8.10
C ARG A 97 24.43 -7.54 -7.07
N SER A 98 25.72 -7.21 -7.21
CA SER A 98 26.49 -6.48 -6.17
C SER A 98 26.36 -4.97 -6.21
N MET A 99 26.03 -4.39 -7.38
CA MET A 99 26.00 -2.93 -7.54
C MET A 99 24.61 -2.31 -7.40
N GLN A 100 23.57 -3.08 -7.00
CA GLN A 100 22.24 -2.50 -6.79
C GLN A 100 22.25 -1.33 -5.80
N ARG A 101 21.48 -0.29 -6.13
CA ARG A 101 21.23 0.86 -5.26
C ARG A 101 19.75 1.10 -5.08
N LEU A 102 19.35 1.58 -3.92
CA LEU A 102 17.97 1.91 -3.58
C LEU A 102 17.90 3.28 -2.91
N VAL A 103 17.08 4.18 -3.44
CA VAL A 103 16.79 5.49 -2.86
C VAL A 103 15.29 5.62 -2.69
N ILE A 104 14.82 5.86 -1.47
CA ILE A 104 13.39 6.05 -1.17
C ILE A 104 13.20 7.34 -0.37
N GLY A 105 12.53 8.32 -0.97
CA GLY A 105 12.13 9.56 -0.30
C GLY A 105 10.68 9.55 0.18
N PRO A 106 10.22 10.61 0.87
CA PRO A 106 8.84 10.73 1.32
C PRO A 106 7.98 11.30 0.19
N TRP A 107 8.02 10.66 -0.96
CA TRP A 107 7.41 11.13 -2.20
C TRP A 107 6.20 10.30 -2.58
N ALA A 108 5.33 10.91 -3.38
CA ALA A 108 4.34 10.20 -4.18
C ALA A 108 4.73 10.31 -5.68
N HIS A 109 3.96 9.66 -6.54
CA HIS A 109 4.30 9.60 -7.97
C HIS A 109 4.40 10.97 -8.66
N GLY A 110 3.51 11.90 -8.29
CA GLY A 110 3.58 13.29 -8.75
C GLY A 110 4.34 14.20 -7.77
N PRO A 111 3.89 14.31 -6.51
CA PRO A 111 4.57 15.11 -5.49
C PRO A 111 5.92 14.52 -5.04
N VAL A 112 7.01 15.10 -5.54
CA VAL A 112 8.40 14.72 -5.20
C VAL A 112 9.15 15.78 -4.38
N ALA A 113 8.49 16.88 -4.02
CA ALA A 113 9.06 17.90 -3.13
C ALA A 113 9.05 17.49 -1.64
N GLY A 114 8.33 16.42 -1.29
CA GLY A 114 8.08 16.01 0.10
C GLY A 114 7.09 16.92 0.84
N TRP A 115 6.30 17.71 0.09
CA TRP A 115 5.25 18.58 0.61
C TRP A 115 3.91 18.10 0.09
N PHE A 116 2.97 17.92 1.02
CA PHE A 116 1.60 17.49 0.80
C PHE A 116 0.64 18.51 1.43
N PRO A 117 -0.68 18.46 1.11
CA PRO A 117 -1.64 19.44 1.62
C PRO A 117 -1.65 19.60 3.14
N GLU A 118 -1.44 18.50 3.88
CA GLU A 118 -1.57 18.44 5.34
C GLU A 118 -0.22 18.19 6.06
N ARG A 119 0.86 17.88 5.31
CA ARG A 119 2.17 17.55 5.86
C ARG A 119 3.31 18.05 4.99
N SER A 120 4.31 18.68 5.62
CA SER A 120 5.62 18.95 5.00
C SER A 120 6.68 18.15 5.75
N TYR A 121 7.53 17.44 5.00
CA TYR A 121 8.70 16.73 5.53
C TYR A 121 9.98 17.61 5.56
N GLY A 122 9.82 18.93 5.45
CA GLY A 122 10.91 19.90 5.48
C GLY A 122 11.49 20.24 4.10
N LEU A 123 12.50 21.12 4.07
CA LEU A 123 13.12 21.53 2.81
C LEU A 123 14.04 20.44 2.22
N MET A 124 14.66 19.64 3.09
CA MET A 124 15.63 18.62 2.71
C MET A 124 14.99 17.31 2.22
N SER A 125 13.66 17.18 2.27
CA SER A 125 12.94 15.98 1.83
C SER A 125 12.75 15.89 0.32
N GLY A 126 12.87 17.00 -0.41
CA GLY A 126 12.59 17.04 -1.85
C GLY A 126 13.62 16.30 -2.70
N SER A 127 13.19 15.79 -3.86
CA SER A 127 14.06 15.14 -4.86
C SER A 127 15.28 15.98 -5.24
N ASP A 128 15.11 17.30 -5.33
CA ASP A 128 16.18 18.24 -5.69
C ASP A 128 17.20 18.38 -4.56
N ALA A 129 16.73 18.48 -3.31
CA ALA A 129 17.59 18.53 -2.13
C ALA A 129 18.32 17.20 -1.89
N ALA A 130 17.72 16.07 -2.31
CA ALA A 130 18.36 14.77 -2.32
C ALA A 130 19.43 14.63 -3.44
N ASP A 131 19.52 15.57 -4.39
CA ASP A 131 20.42 15.50 -5.55
C ASP A 131 20.23 14.24 -6.41
N LEU A 132 18.98 13.88 -6.74
CA LEU A 132 18.70 12.69 -7.55
C LEU A 132 19.41 12.73 -8.92
N THR A 133 19.43 13.89 -9.58
CA THR A 133 20.13 14.07 -10.86
C THR A 133 21.64 13.86 -10.70
N GLY A 134 22.26 14.43 -9.66
CA GLY A 134 23.68 14.20 -9.41
C GLY A 134 23.99 12.75 -9.05
N MET A 135 23.10 12.05 -8.33
CA MET A 135 23.24 10.61 -8.08
C MET A 135 23.22 9.81 -9.39
N GLN A 136 22.31 10.13 -10.32
CA GLN A 136 22.24 9.47 -11.63
C GLN A 136 23.51 9.73 -12.45
N LEU A 137 23.99 10.98 -12.49
CA LEU A 137 25.23 11.31 -13.22
C LEU A 137 26.44 10.58 -12.65
N ARG A 138 26.64 10.60 -11.33
CA ARG A 138 27.72 9.85 -10.66
C ARG A 138 27.62 8.34 -10.92
N TRP A 139 26.40 7.81 -10.93
CA TRP A 139 26.14 6.41 -11.25
C TRP A 139 26.55 6.06 -12.68
N PHE A 140 26.17 6.87 -13.66
CA PHE A 140 26.55 6.67 -15.06
C PHE A 140 28.05 6.89 -15.29
N ASP A 141 28.67 7.88 -14.65
CA ASP A 141 30.12 8.11 -14.74
C ASP A 141 30.90 6.88 -14.25
N ARG A 142 30.48 6.30 -13.11
CA ARG A 142 31.07 5.06 -12.59
C ARG A 142 30.91 3.88 -13.57
N LEU A 143 29.72 3.69 -14.14
CA LEU A 143 29.44 2.53 -14.98
C LEU A 143 29.99 2.64 -16.41
N LEU A 144 29.92 3.83 -17.00
CA LEU A 144 30.16 4.04 -18.43
C LEU A 144 31.52 4.66 -18.72
N LYS A 145 32.10 5.40 -17.76
CA LYS A 145 33.43 6.02 -17.92
C LYS A 145 34.51 5.33 -17.10
N GLY A 146 34.14 4.43 -16.18
CA GLY A 146 35.08 3.80 -15.25
C GLY A 146 35.75 4.80 -14.30
N GLU A 147 35.13 5.98 -14.13
CA GLU A 147 35.60 6.96 -13.16
C GLU A 147 35.36 6.41 -11.76
N ASP A 148 36.40 6.46 -10.92
CA ASP A 148 36.30 6.13 -9.50
C ASP A 148 35.54 7.30 -8.85
N ALA A 149 34.21 7.28 -8.98
CA ALA A 149 33.34 8.22 -8.31
C ALA A 149 33.51 7.97 -6.81
N SER A 150 34.46 8.69 -6.22
CA SER A 150 34.78 8.62 -4.80
C SER A 150 33.54 8.99 -4.00
N ALA A 151 32.78 7.99 -3.57
CA ALA A 151 31.81 8.15 -2.50
C ALA A 151 31.49 6.77 -1.90
N THR A 152 31.78 6.69 -0.62
CA THR A 152 31.42 5.68 0.37
C THR A 152 29.90 5.59 0.58
N ASP A 153 29.11 5.62 -0.49
CA ASP A 153 27.66 5.62 -0.41
C ASP A 153 27.17 4.21 -0.17
N LYS A 154 26.52 4.02 0.98
CA LYS A 154 25.86 2.77 1.31
C LYS A 154 24.81 2.42 0.24
N PRO A 155 24.49 1.13 0.04
CA PRO A 155 23.65 0.72 -1.07
C PRO A 155 22.19 1.17 -0.96
N VAL A 156 21.74 1.57 0.23
CA VAL A 156 20.37 2.01 0.48
C VAL A 156 20.39 3.40 1.12
N ARG A 157 19.56 4.31 0.62
CA ARG A 157 19.33 5.63 1.19
C ARG A 157 17.84 5.88 1.36
N LEU A 158 17.40 6.10 2.60
CA LEU A 158 16.00 6.20 2.98
C LEU A 158 15.74 7.56 3.61
N PHE A 159 14.61 8.18 3.31
CA PHE A 159 14.09 9.24 4.16
C PHE A 159 13.27 8.63 5.28
N VAL A 160 13.67 8.80 6.53
CA VAL A 160 12.93 8.28 7.69
C VAL A 160 11.93 9.35 8.13
N MET A 161 10.64 9.11 7.86
CA MET A 161 9.55 10.00 8.26
C MET A 161 9.40 10.06 9.79
N GLY A 162 8.78 11.11 10.31
CA GLY A 162 8.60 11.32 11.74
C GLY A 162 9.86 11.90 12.40
N ALA A 163 11.03 11.35 12.10
CA ALA A 163 12.32 12.01 12.32
C ALA A 163 12.61 13.09 11.26
N ASP A 164 12.08 12.90 10.05
CA ASP A 164 12.20 13.76 8.88
C ASP A 164 13.65 13.96 8.40
N GLU A 165 14.40 12.85 8.36
CA GLU A 165 15.84 12.83 8.05
C GLU A 165 16.23 11.75 7.04
N TRP A 166 17.23 12.04 6.20
CA TRP A 166 17.85 11.04 5.32
C TRP A 166 18.81 10.14 6.11
N ARG A 167 18.77 8.84 5.83
CA ARG A 167 19.61 7.83 6.46
C ARG A 167 20.15 6.85 5.43
N ASP A 168 21.45 6.57 5.53
CA ASP A 168 22.15 5.61 4.68
C ASP A 168 22.26 4.25 5.39
N GLU A 169 21.94 3.17 4.67
CA GLU A 169 21.81 1.81 5.19
C GLU A 169 22.48 0.75 4.31
N ASP A 170 22.95 -0.31 4.96
CA ASP A 170 23.81 -1.32 4.33
C ASP A 170 23.04 -2.35 3.50
N ASP A 171 21.73 -2.50 3.71
CA ASP A 171 20.86 -3.35 2.90
C ASP A 171 19.38 -3.03 3.08
N TRP A 172 18.53 -3.64 2.25
CA TRP A 172 17.08 -3.66 2.39
C TRP A 172 16.54 -5.10 2.26
N PRO A 173 15.72 -5.59 3.21
CA PRO A 173 15.39 -4.98 4.51
C PRO A 173 16.64 -4.75 5.37
N LEU A 174 16.53 -3.90 6.40
CA LEU A 174 17.67 -3.61 7.27
C LEU A 174 18.11 -4.89 8.02
N PRO A 175 19.42 -5.20 8.09
CA PRO A 175 19.90 -6.46 8.65
C PRO A 175 19.51 -6.75 10.12
N ASP A 176 19.27 -5.70 10.91
CA ASP A 176 18.91 -5.75 12.33
C ASP A 176 17.41 -5.48 12.59
N THR A 177 16.57 -5.70 11.57
CA THR A 177 15.12 -5.60 11.71
C THR A 177 14.61 -6.64 12.70
N ASP A 178 13.91 -6.18 13.75
CA ASP A 178 13.11 -7.05 14.61
C ASP A 178 11.64 -6.99 14.20
N TYR A 179 11.08 -8.13 13.78
CA TYR A 179 9.67 -8.21 13.41
C TYR A 179 8.82 -8.41 14.67
N VAL A 180 8.13 -7.35 15.09
CA VAL A 180 7.31 -7.34 16.30
C VAL A 180 5.83 -7.48 15.94
N ASP A 181 5.19 -8.46 16.56
CA ASP A 181 3.75 -8.69 16.44
C ASP A 181 2.96 -7.77 17.38
N TYR A 182 2.06 -6.98 16.82
CA TYR A 182 1.03 -6.21 17.51
C TYR A 182 -0.33 -6.88 17.26
N PHE A 183 -0.79 -7.68 18.21
CA PHE A 183 -2.07 -8.36 18.18
C PHE A 183 -3.24 -7.38 18.27
N LEU A 184 -4.30 -7.69 17.55
CA LEU A 184 -5.56 -6.96 17.60
C LEU A 184 -6.35 -7.43 18.83
N HIS A 185 -7.04 -6.51 19.49
CA HIS A 185 -7.95 -6.78 20.60
C HIS A 185 -9.18 -5.90 20.49
N SER A 186 -10.35 -6.39 20.88
CA SER A 186 -11.59 -5.61 20.92
C SER A 186 -12.63 -6.30 21.80
N GLY A 187 -13.58 -5.52 22.32
CA GLY A 187 -14.80 -6.03 22.94
C GLY A 187 -15.95 -6.25 21.95
N GLY A 188 -15.62 -6.46 20.66
CA GLY A 188 -16.55 -6.48 19.53
C GLY A 188 -17.03 -5.09 19.10
N ARG A 189 -16.29 -4.02 19.45
CA ARG A 189 -16.65 -2.63 19.18
C ARG A 189 -15.46 -1.83 18.63
N ALA A 190 -14.65 -2.42 17.76
CA ALA A 190 -13.55 -1.73 17.10
C ALA A 190 -14.00 -0.77 15.98
N ILE A 191 -15.29 -0.71 15.64
CA ILE A 191 -15.82 0.22 14.63
C ILE A 191 -15.55 1.67 15.07
N THR A 192 -14.98 2.45 14.16
CA THR A 192 -14.53 3.85 14.32
C THR A 192 -13.33 4.07 15.25
N ALA A 193 -12.67 5.22 15.12
CA ALA A 193 -11.60 5.67 16.02
C ALA A 193 -12.03 5.79 17.50
N ASN A 194 -13.33 5.90 17.77
CA ASN A 194 -13.89 5.96 19.13
C ASN A 194 -14.23 4.56 19.71
N GLY A 195 -13.96 3.50 18.94
CA GLY A 195 -14.16 2.12 19.36
C GLY A 195 -13.18 1.63 20.44
N ASP A 196 -13.34 0.38 20.84
CA ASP A 196 -12.49 -0.27 21.84
C ASP A 196 -11.38 -1.15 21.25
N GLY A 197 -11.14 -1.05 19.94
CA GLY A 197 -10.04 -1.72 19.25
C GLY A 197 -8.67 -1.28 19.80
N ARG A 198 -7.83 -2.24 20.18
CA ARG A 198 -6.48 -2.01 20.71
C ARG A 198 -5.42 -2.85 19.99
N LEU A 199 -4.22 -2.30 19.91
CA LEU A 199 -3.01 -3.03 19.51
C LEU A 199 -2.14 -3.29 20.74
N ARG A 200 -1.70 -4.54 20.92
CA ARG A 200 -0.81 -4.94 22.03
C ARG A 200 0.22 -5.97 21.57
N THR A 201 1.36 -6.05 22.24
CA THR A 201 2.42 -7.04 21.91
C THR A 201 2.19 -8.43 22.52
N THR A 202 1.05 -8.64 23.17
CA THR A 202 0.65 -9.90 23.79
C THR A 202 -0.73 -10.28 23.29
N ALA A 203 -0.93 -11.54 22.90
CA ALA A 203 -2.23 -12.03 22.43
C ALA A 203 -3.32 -11.95 23.51
N SER A 204 -4.59 -11.98 23.08
CA SER A 204 -5.77 -11.98 23.97
C SER A 204 -6.27 -13.39 24.24
N ASP A 205 -6.87 -13.56 25.42
CA ASP A 205 -7.81 -14.65 25.68
C ASP A 205 -9.19 -14.32 25.05
N ASP A 206 -10.06 -15.33 24.94
CA ASP A 206 -11.37 -15.30 24.23
C ASP A 206 -12.12 -13.97 24.34
N VAL A 207 -12.18 -13.26 23.21
CA VAL A 207 -12.86 -11.98 23.01
C VAL A 207 -13.80 -12.07 21.80
N PRO A 208 -14.92 -11.32 21.79
CA PRO A 208 -15.84 -11.32 20.65
C PRO A 208 -15.17 -10.83 19.37
N GLU A 209 -15.58 -11.36 18.22
CA GLU A 209 -15.15 -10.84 16.92
C GLU A 209 -15.75 -9.44 16.63
N ASP A 210 -15.06 -8.66 15.80
CA ASP A 210 -15.61 -7.41 15.27
C ASP A 210 -16.38 -7.69 13.97
N VAL A 211 -17.59 -7.16 13.87
CA VAL A 211 -18.52 -7.42 12.75
C VAL A 211 -18.88 -6.12 12.08
N PHE A 212 -18.75 -6.04 10.76
CA PHE A 212 -19.12 -4.85 9.99
C PHE A 212 -19.76 -5.24 8.65
N LEU A 213 -20.55 -4.32 8.11
CA LEU A 213 -21.22 -4.47 6.82
C LEU A 213 -20.42 -3.73 5.76
N TYR A 214 -20.03 -4.43 4.69
CA TYR A 214 -19.49 -3.83 3.49
C TYR A 214 -20.57 -3.77 2.40
N ASP A 215 -20.86 -2.57 1.90
CA ASP A 215 -21.71 -2.34 0.74
C ASP A 215 -20.88 -1.75 -0.42
N PRO A 216 -20.72 -2.47 -1.55
CA PRO A 216 -20.00 -1.95 -2.72
C PRO A 216 -20.58 -0.64 -3.30
N ARG A 217 -21.82 -0.26 -2.93
CA ARG A 217 -22.46 0.99 -3.32
C ARG A 217 -21.93 2.20 -2.54
N ASP A 218 -21.44 1.98 -1.33
CA ASP A 218 -20.85 2.99 -0.45
C ASP A 218 -19.48 2.51 0.06
N PRO A 219 -18.47 2.36 -0.82
CA PRO A 219 -17.15 1.92 -0.41
C PRO A 219 -16.43 3.02 0.39
N VAL A 220 -15.53 2.60 1.28
CA VAL A 220 -14.61 3.50 1.99
C VAL A 220 -13.79 4.31 0.97
N PRO A 221 -13.80 5.65 1.06
CA PRO A 221 -13.09 6.49 0.12
C PRO A 221 -11.57 6.38 0.34
N THR A 222 -10.82 6.44 -0.75
CA THR A 222 -9.38 6.62 -0.72
C THR A 222 -9.05 8.03 -0.25
N VAL A 223 -8.31 8.12 0.85
CA VAL A 223 -7.79 9.38 1.41
C VAL A 223 -6.29 9.21 1.63
N GLY A 224 -5.48 9.80 0.74
CA GLY A 224 -4.02 9.67 0.78
C GLY A 224 -3.48 8.34 0.29
N GLY A 225 -2.33 7.95 0.83
CA GLY A 225 -1.61 6.74 0.46
C GLY A 225 -0.94 6.83 -0.92
N PRO A 226 -0.49 5.69 -1.47
CA PRO A 226 0.23 5.63 -2.72
C PRO A 226 -0.73 5.66 -3.92
N THR A 227 -1.15 6.88 -4.27
CA THR A 227 -2.13 7.13 -5.33
C THR A 227 -1.63 8.20 -6.30
N PHE A 228 -2.25 8.24 -7.48
CA PHE A 228 -2.10 9.32 -8.45
C PHE A 228 -3.46 9.95 -8.77
N LEU A 229 -4.35 10.03 -7.76
CA LEU A 229 -5.73 10.47 -7.92
C LEU A 229 -5.86 12.00 -7.71
N PRO A 230 -6.65 12.71 -8.53
CA PRO A 230 -7.40 12.27 -9.72
C PRO A 230 -6.57 12.29 -11.03
N GLY A 231 -5.25 12.49 -10.95
CA GLY A 231 -4.34 12.48 -12.09
C GLY A 231 -3.22 13.52 -11.95
N LEU A 232 -2.74 14.02 -13.09
CA LEU A 232 -1.68 15.04 -13.22
C LEU A 232 -1.97 16.39 -12.51
N PHE A 233 -3.20 16.60 -11.99
CA PHE A 233 -3.55 17.73 -11.12
C PHE A 233 -3.05 17.47 -9.68
N ILE A 234 -1.72 17.37 -9.62
CA ILE A 234 -0.75 17.25 -8.52
C ILE A 234 -1.33 17.06 -7.11
N GLY A 235 -1.17 15.83 -6.60
CA GLY A 235 -0.92 15.56 -5.17
C GLY A 235 -2.04 15.79 -4.17
N ALA A 236 -3.19 16.29 -4.61
CA ALA A 236 -4.29 16.66 -3.70
C ALA A 236 -4.69 15.49 -2.79
N ASN A 237 -4.69 14.25 -3.28
CA ASN A 237 -5.11 13.08 -2.52
C ASN A 237 -4.05 11.95 -2.41
N ALA A 238 -2.77 12.29 -2.59
CA ALA A 238 -1.68 11.36 -2.37
C ALA A 238 -0.96 11.66 -1.04
N GLY A 239 -0.24 10.68 -0.50
CA GLY A 239 0.64 10.91 0.64
C GLY A 239 -0.03 10.78 2.02
N PRO A 240 0.57 11.42 3.05
CA PRO A 240 0.11 11.37 4.44
C PRO A 240 -1.13 12.24 4.64
N ARG A 241 -2.29 11.76 4.20
CA ARG A 241 -3.56 12.43 4.46
C ARG A 241 -4.11 12.05 5.82
N ASP A 242 -4.81 12.98 6.44
CA ASP A 242 -5.53 12.80 7.70
C ASP A 242 -6.71 11.83 7.54
N GLN A 243 -6.75 10.80 8.37
CA GLN A 243 -7.74 9.72 8.31
C GLN A 243 -8.97 9.95 9.18
N ARG A 244 -9.00 10.99 10.02
CA ARG A 244 -10.08 11.21 11.00
C ARG A 244 -11.50 11.21 10.44
N GLU A 245 -11.70 11.63 9.19
CA GLU A 245 -13.01 11.59 8.53
C GLU A 245 -13.40 10.15 8.13
N VAL A 246 -12.45 9.40 7.58
CA VAL A 246 -12.64 8.01 7.17
C VAL A 246 -12.90 7.11 8.38
N GLU A 247 -12.17 7.34 9.46
CA GLU A 247 -12.26 6.59 10.73
C GLU A 247 -13.58 6.80 11.50
N GLN A 248 -14.51 7.62 10.98
CA GLN A 248 -15.87 7.75 11.54
C GLN A 248 -16.87 6.77 10.91
N ARG A 249 -16.49 6.10 9.82
CA ARG A 249 -17.40 5.20 9.10
C ARG A 249 -17.66 3.90 9.86
N HIS A 250 -18.87 3.36 9.68
CA HIS A 250 -19.30 2.13 10.34
C HIS A 250 -18.66 0.84 9.79
N ASP A 251 -17.97 0.95 8.66
CA ASP A 251 -17.25 -0.14 7.98
C ASP A 251 -15.72 0.02 8.08
N VAL A 252 -15.24 0.85 9.00
CA VAL A 252 -13.81 1.02 9.32
C VAL A 252 -13.58 0.63 10.78
N LEU A 253 -12.82 -0.45 10.98
CA LEU A 253 -12.38 -0.90 12.30
C LEU A 253 -11.04 -0.25 12.64
N CYS A 254 -10.92 0.39 13.80
CA CYS A 254 -9.70 1.05 14.25
C CYS A 254 -9.11 0.32 15.46
N PHE A 255 -7.87 -0.16 15.34
CA PHE A 255 -7.11 -0.76 16.44
C PHE A 255 -5.93 0.14 16.78
N THR A 256 -5.90 0.67 18.00
CA THR A 256 -4.89 1.68 18.39
C THR A 256 -4.07 1.24 19.60
N SER A 257 -2.76 1.45 19.59
CA SER A 257 -1.88 1.21 20.75
C SER A 257 -2.15 2.19 21.88
N GLU A 258 -1.58 1.90 23.06
CA GLU A 258 -1.35 2.96 24.05
C GLU A 258 -0.38 4.02 23.51
N PRO A 259 -0.36 5.26 24.05
CA PRO A 259 0.67 6.23 23.68
C PRO A 259 2.04 5.63 23.94
N LEU A 260 2.93 5.79 22.98
CA LEU A 260 4.28 5.30 23.10
C LEU A 260 5.02 6.09 24.19
N ALA A 261 5.59 5.38 25.16
CA ALA A 261 6.40 5.98 26.21
C ALA A 261 7.76 6.47 25.68
N GLU A 262 8.27 5.83 24.63
CA GLU A 262 9.54 6.12 23.96
C GLU A 262 9.31 6.06 22.45
N PRO A 263 10.11 6.78 21.62
CA PRO A 263 9.96 6.73 20.18
C PRO A 263 10.14 5.29 19.64
N LEU A 264 9.33 4.91 18.66
CA LEU A 264 9.43 3.61 17.99
C LEU A 264 9.78 3.81 16.51
N THR A 265 10.95 3.32 16.10
CA THR A 265 11.37 3.34 14.70
C THR A 265 10.88 2.09 13.98
N VAL A 266 10.10 2.28 12.91
CA VAL A 266 9.56 1.21 12.05
C VAL A 266 10.05 1.42 10.62
N ILE A 267 10.91 0.53 10.12
CA ILE A 267 11.54 0.65 8.80
C ILE A 267 11.59 -0.73 8.15
N GLY A 268 10.84 -0.89 7.06
CA GLY A 268 10.83 -2.14 6.30
C GLY A 268 9.45 -2.53 5.79
N PRO A 269 9.28 -3.79 5.35
CA PRO A 269 8.01 -4.34 4.94
C PRO A 269 7.01 -4.47 6.08
N VAL A 270 5.78 -3.98 5.88
CA VAL A 270 4.67 -4.06 6.86
C VAL A 270 3.65 -5.08 6.39
N LYS A 271 3.19 -5.94 7.29
CA LYS A 271 2.21 -7.01 6.98
C LYS A 271 1.13 -7.08 8.03
N LEU A 272 -0.08 -7.45 7.62
CA LEU A 272 -1.14 -7.84 8.52
C LEU A 272 -1.45 -9.33 8.30
N VAL A 273 -1.41 -10.11 9.37
CA VAL A 273 -2.00 -11.44 9.41
C VAL A 273 -3.38 -11.28 10.04
N LEU A 274 -4.43 -11.48 9.24
CA LEU A 274 -5.82 -11.26 9.62
C LEU A 274 -6.59 -12.58 9.57
N PHE A 275 -7.18 -12.99 10.68
CA PHE A 275 -8.18 -14.05 10.70
C PHE A 275 -9.54 -13.45 10.45
N ALA A 276 -10.15 -13.76 9.31
CA ALA A 276 -11.40 -13.16 8.89
C ALA A 276 -12.37 -14.18 8.29
N SER A 277 -13.65 -13.85 8.33
CA SER A 277 -14.72 -14.60 7.66
C SER A 277 -15.69 -13.64 7.00
N SER A 278 -16.39 -14.09 5.97
CA SER A 278 -17.40 -13.30 5.26
C SER A 278 -18.70 -14.10 5.11
N SER A 279 -19.83 -13.41 4.97
CA SER A 279 -21.08 -14.03 4.46
C SER A 279 -21.06 -14.26 2.95
N ALA A 280 -20.12 -13.65 2.22
CA ALA A 280 -20.01 -13.71 0.78
C ALA A 280 -19.00 -14.77 0.31
N PRO A 281 -19.13 -15.32 -0.91
CA PRO A 281 -18.17 -16.24 -1.51
C PRO A 281 -16.86 -15.56 -1.95
N ASP A 282 -16.83 -14.23 -2.00
CA ASP A 282 -15.62 -13.42 -2.17
C ASP A 282 -15.86 -12.02 -1.57
N THR A 283 -14.79 -11.37 -1.13
CA THR A 283 -14.81 -9.98 -0.66
C THR A 283 -13.36 -9.47 -0.61
N ASP A 284 -13.16 -8.20 -0.29
CA ASP A 284 -11.82 -7.66 -0.04
C ASP A 284 -11.61 -7.39 1.45
N PHE A 285 -10.35 -7.41 1.90
CA PHE A 285 -9.94 -6.87 3.19
C PHE A 285 -8.79 -5.89 2.98
N THR A 286 -8.94 -4.69 3.51
CA THR A 286 -7.93 -3.61 3.46
C THR A 286 -7.33 -3.38 4.83
N ALA A 287 -6.10 -2.89 4.83
CA ALA A 287 -5.35 -2.57 6.03
C ALA A 287 -4.53 -1.30 5.81
N LYS A 288 -4.59 -0.35 6.74
CA LYS A 288 -3.83 0.91 6.69
C LYS A 288 -3.11 1.15 8.01
N LEU A 289 -1.81 1.38 7.93
CA LEU A 289 -1.00 1.80 9.06
C LEU A 289 -1.05 3.33 9.18
N VAL A 290 -1.34 3.83 10.38
CA VAL A 290 -1.58 5.24 10.68
C VAL A 290 -0.75 5.66 11.89
N ASP A 291 -0.12 6.82 11.82
CA ASP A 291 0.54 7.50 12.94
C ASP A 291 -0.44 8.52 13.55
N VAL A 292 -0.81 8.32 14.83
CA VAL A 292 -1.75 9.19 15.53
C VAL A 292 -1.00 10.07 16.52
N ALA A 293 -0.96 11.37 16.24
CA ALA A 293 -0.32 12.36 17.08
C ALA A 293 -1.12 12.65 18.37
N PRO A 294 -0.51 13.21 19.43
CA PRO A 294 -1.18 13.55 20.67
C PRO A 294 -2.36 14.53 20.54
N ASP A 295 -2.36 15.37 19.49
CA ASP A 295 -3.44 16.30 19.17
C ASP A 295 -4.59 15.64 18.38
N GLY A 296 -4.44 14.36 18.04
CA GLY A 296 -5.41 13.54 17.33
C GLY A 296 -5.25 13.52 15.82
N LEU A 297 -4.29 14.23 15.22
CA LEU A 297 -3.99 14.08 13.79
C LEU A 297 -3.65 12.61 13.47
N ALA A 298 -4.28 12.02 12.46
CA ALA A 298 -4.14 10.61 12.11
C ALA A 298 -3.55 10.49 10.69
N GLU A 299 -2.22 10.45 10.58
CA GLU A 299 -1.52 10.45 9.29
C GLU A 299 -1.36 9.03 8.73
N ALA A 300 -1.88 8.77 7.53
CA ALA A 300 -1.67 7.50 6.84
C ALA A 300 -0.20 7.32 6.44
N LEU A 301 0.39 6.15 6.74
CA LEU A 301 1.78 5.82 6.39
C LEU A 301 1.89 4.89 5.20
N THR A 302 1.09 3.81 5.19
CA THR A 302 1.01 2.86 4.09
C THR A 302 -0.27 2.03 4.21
N ASP A 303 -0.74 1.48 3.09
CA ASP A 303 -1.92 0.61 3.07
C ASP A 303 -1.85 -0.47 1.99
N GLY A 304 -2.59 -1.54 2.21
CA GLY A 304 -2.68 -2.70 1.35
C GLY A 304 -4.09 -3.25 1.27
N ILE A 305 -4.31 -4.14 0.29
CA ILE A 305 -5.55 -4.87 0.07
C ILE A 305 -5.23 -6.33 -0.22
N LEU A 306 -6.12 -7.22 0.21
CA LEU A 306 -6.19 -8.58 -0.30
C LEU A 306 -7.62 -8.87 -0.73
N ARG A 307 -7.77 -9.21 -2.01
CA ARG A 307 -9.01 -9.81 -2.52
C ARG A 307 -9.02 -11.29 -2.16
N ALA A 308 -10.04 -11.73 -1.43
CA ALA A 308 -10.02 -12.97 -0.69
C ALA A 308 -9.92 -14.23 -1.58
N ARG A 309 -10.44 -14.18 -2.81
CA ARG A 309 -10.24 -15.27 -3.78
C ARG A 309 -8.77 -15.57 -4.08
N TYR A 310 -7.90 -14.57 -3.97
CA TYR A 310 -6.45 -14.69 -4.23
C TYR A 310 -5.60 -14.94 -2.98
N ARG A 311 -6.22 -15.25 -1.83
CA ARG A 311 -5.53 -15.45 -0.54
C ARG A 311 -4.35 -16.44 -0.58
N ASN A 312 -4.41 -17.43 -1.48
CA ASN A 312 -3.38 -18.46 -1.63
C ASN A 312 -2.56 -18.30 -2.93
N SER A 313 -3.13 -17.72 -3.98
CA SER A 313 -2.50 -17.61 -5.30
C SER A 313 -3.17 -16.50 -6.10
N LEU A 314 -2.36 -15.65 -6.74
CA LEU A 314 -2.85 -14.67 -7.73
C LEU A 314 -3.23 -15.34 -9.07
N SER A 315 -2.77 -16.57 -9.32
CA SER A 315 -3.01 -17.30 -10.57
C SER A 315 -4.16 -18.29 -10.47
N GLU A 316 -4.38 -18.86 -9.28
CA GLU A 316 -5.40 -19.89 -9.02
C GLU A 316 -6.37 -19.40 -7.94
N PRO A 317 -7.35 -18.54 -8.30
CA PRO A 317 -8.32 -18.05 -7.33
C PRO A 317 -9.21 -19.18 -6.80
N SER A 318 -9.62 -19.07 -5.54
CA SER A 318 -10.56 -20.01 -4.91
C SER A 318 -11.60 -19.26 -4.10
N ALA A 319 -12.87 -19.62 -4.17
CA ALA A 319 -13.92 -18.97 -3.40
C ALA A 319 -13.72 -19.14 -1.88
N LEU A 320 -14.32 -18.24 -1.10
CA LEU A 320 -14.56 -18.42 0.32
C LEU A 320 -15.79 -19.31 0.54
N GLU A 321 -15.75 -20.11 1.60
CA GLU A 321 -16.93 -20.74 2.18
C GLU A 321 -17.56 -19.75 3.16
N PRO A 322 -18.82 -19.31 2.97
CA PRO A 322 -19.47 -18.36 3.87
C PRO A 322 -19.41 -18.81 5.34
N GLY A 323 -18.98 -17.91 6.23
CA GLY A 323 -18.85 -18.13 7.66
C GLY A 323 -17.58 -18.88 8.10
N ARG A 324 -16.80 -19.46 7.18
CA ARG A 324 -15.51 -20.07 7.52
C ARG A 324 -14.46 -19.00 7.80
N VAL A 325 -13.66 -19.22 8.84
CA VAL A 325 -12.51 -18.36 9.18
C VAL A 325 -11.30 -18.76 8.35
N TYR A 326 -10.64 -17.75 7.76
CA TYR A 326 -9.43 -17.89 6.97
C TYR A 326 -8.32 -17.02 7.56
N GLU A 327 -7.08 -17.52 7.56
CA GLU A 327 -5.89 -16.69 7.72
C GLU A 327 -5.62 -15.97 6.39
N LEU A 328 -5.65 -14.65 6.43
CA LEU A 328 -5.41 -13.75 5.30
C LEU A 328 -4.12 -12.96 5.55
N ARG A 329 -3.21 -12.94 4.58
CA ARG A 329 -1.94 -12.20 4.68
C ARG A 329 -2.00 -10.99 3.77
N ILE A 330 -2.18 -9.82 4.37
CA ILE A 330 -2.29 -8.55 3.65
C ILE A 330 -0.92 -7.89 3.67
N ASP A 331 -0.41 -7.60 2.48
CA ASP A 331 0.86 -6.90 2.26
C ASP A 331 0.61 -5.39 2.20
N LEU A 332 1.13 -4.64 3.18
CA LEU A 332 1.05 -3.18 3.24
C LEU A 332 2.32 -2.55 2.63
N VAL A 333 3.05 -3.28 1.79
CA VAL A 333 4.25 -2.86 1.09
C VAL A 333 5.40 -2.56 2.05
N ALA A 334 5.61 -1.31 2.44
CA ALA A 334 6.71 -0.88 3.29
C ALA A 334 6.52 0.56 3.78
N THR A 335 7.22 0.93 4.84
CA THR A 335 7.36 2.34 5.27
C THR A 335 8.68 2.53 6.02
N ALA A 336 9.04 3.79 6.27
CA ALA A 336 10.10 4.19 7.20
C ALA A 336 9.61 5.38 8.03
N ASN A 337 9.20 5.13 9.27
CA ASN A 337 8.65 6.14 10.18
C ASN A 337 9.19 5.98 11.60
N VAL A 338 9.42 7.09 12.29
CA VAL A 338 9.58 7.14 13.74
C VAL A 338 8.26 7.63 14.34
N PHE A 339 7.55 6.76 15.04
CA PHE A 339 6.43 7.16 15.87
C PHE A 339 7.01 7.83 17.13
N ALA A 340 6.77 9.13 17.31
CA ALA A 340 7.37 9.88 18.41
C ALA A 340 6.75 9.53 19.78
N THR A 341 7.38 9.96 20.87
CA THR A 341 6.80 9.82 22.22
C THR A 341 5.41 10.47 22.28
N GLY A 342 4.45 9.75 22.86
CA GLY A 342 3.06 10.17 22.96
C GLY A 342 2.22 9.88 21.73
N HIS A 343 2.83 9.59 20.57
CA HIS A 343 2.10 9.10 19.40
C HIS A 343 1.55 7.70 19.65
N ARG A 344 0.61 7.28 18.81
CA ARG A 344 0.05 5.92 18.83
C ARG A 344 0.18 5.28 17.46
N ILE A 345 0.38 3.98 17.46
CA ILE A 345 0.29 3.16 16.27
C ILE A 345 -1.20 2.83 16.09
N ARG A 346 -1.75 3.10 14.92
CA ARG A 346 -3.11 2.69 14.56
C ARG A 346 -3.09 1.81 13.31
N LEU A 347 -3.97 0.82 13.34
CA LEU A 347 -4.33 -0.01 12.20
C LEU A 347 -5.81 0.21 11.90
N ASP A 348 -6.11 0.65 10.69
CA ASP A 348 -7.47 0.63 10.15
C ASP A 348 -7.67 -0.63 9.31
N VAL A 349 -8.78 -1.34 9.54
CA VAL A 349 -9.20 -2.51 8.76
C VAL A 349 -10.59 -2.24 8.16
N SER A 350 -10.75 -2.53 6.88
CA SER A 350 -12.04 -2.45 6.18
C SER A 350 -12.11 -3.49 5.05
N SER A 351 -13.07 -3.34 4.14
CA SER A 351 -13.25 -4.16 2.95
C SER A 351 -13.28 -3.37 1.65
N SER A 352 -12.85 -2.10 1.70
CA SER A 352 -12.65 -1.29 0.50
C SER A 352 -11.65 -0.16 0.75
N ASN A 353 -11.11 0.37 -0.34
CA ASN A 353 -10.33 1.60 -0.40
C ASN A 353 -10.44 2.11 -1.85
N PHE A 354 -11.51 2.84 -2.13
CA PHE A 354 -11.94 3.19 -3.49
C PHE A 354 -11.78 4.69 -3.78
N PRO A 355 -11.24 5.10 -4.94
CA PRO A 355 -11.00 4.30 -6.14
C PRO A 355 -9.55 3.80 -6.30
N ARG A 356 -8.71 3.80 -5.24
CA ARG A 356 -7.36 3.21 -5.33
C ARG A 356 -7.42 1.77 -5.82
N PHE A 357 -8.35 0.99 -5.28
CA PHE A 357 -8.69 -0.34 -5.74
C PHE A 357 -10.13 -0.37 -6.24
N ASN A 358 -10.40 -1.18 -7.25
CA ASN A 358 -11.79 -1.41 -7.66
C ASN A 358 -12.54 -2.15 -6.54
N ARG A 359 -13.82 -1.79 -6.35
CA ARG A 359 -14.68 -2.43 -5.34
C ARG A 359 -14.95 -3.89 -5.68
N ASN A 360 -14.84 -4.78 -4.71
CA ASN A 360 -15.37 -6.15 -4.85
C ASN A 360 -16.89 -6.11 -4.85
N THR A 361 -17.53 -6.87 -5.73
CA THR A 361 -18.99 -6.96 -5.87
C THR A 361 -19.63 -7.97 -4.90
N ASN A 362 -18.79 -8.74 -4.20
CA ASN A 362 -19.15 -9.80 -3.25
C ASN A 362 -19.89 -11.01 -3.87
N THR A 363 -19.92 -11.14 -5.20
CA THR A 363 -20.65 -12.20 -5.91
C THR A 363 -19.84 -13.50 -6.07
N GLY A 364 -18.50 -13.39 -6.04
CA GLY A 364 -17.58 -14.46 -6.46
C GLY A 364 -17.43 -14.61 -7.98
N GLY A 365 -18.21 -13.85 -8.77
CA GLY A 365 -18.15 -13.81 -10.23
C GLY A 365 -17.01 -12.94 -10.78
N THR A 366 -17.10 -12.60 -12.07
CA THR A 366 -16.15 -11.69 -12.72
C THR A 366 -16.53 -10.24 -12.41
N ILE A 367 -15.78 -9.60 -11.51
CA ILE A 367 -16.07 -8.23 -11.02
C ILE A 367 -16.18 -7.21 -12.17
N ALA A 368 -15.44 -7.42 -13.26
CA ALA A 368 -15.48 -6.51 -14.41
C ALA A 368 -16.82 -6.55 -15.16
N ASP A 369 -17.53 -7.68 -15.12
CA ASP A 369 -18.81 -7.90 -15.82
C ASP A 369 -20.02 -7.58 -14.94
N ASP A 370 -19.84 -7.51 -13.62
CA ASP A 370 -20.91 -7.26 -12.67
C ASP A 370 -21.47 -5.83 -12.81
N GLY A 371 -22.78 -5.72 -12.98
CA GLY A 371 -23.51 -4.46 -13.05
C GLY A 371 -24.02 -3.97 -11.69
N PRO A 372 -24.69 -2.80 -11.62
CA PRO A 372 -25.25 -2.26 -10.39
C PRO A 372 -26.26 -3.19 -9.68
N ALA A 373 -26.95 -4.04 -10.45
CA ALA A 373 -27.93 -5.01 -9.94
C ALA A 373 -27.27 -6.22 -9.26
N ASP A 374 -26.02 -6.54 -9.63
CA ASP A 374 -25.31 -7.72 -9.14
C ASP A 374 -24.60 -7.47 -7.80
N LEU A 375 -24.38 -6.20 -7.42
CA LEU A 375 -23.67 -5.84 -6.20
C LEU A 375 -24.38 -6.39 -4.96
N GLN A 376 -23.67 -7.20 -4.17
CA GLN A 376 -24.16 -7.78 -2.92
C GLN A 376 -23.48 -7.13 -1.71
N GLN A 377 -24.20 -7.00 -0.60
CA GLN A 377 -23.59 -6.64 0.67
C GLN A 377 -22.92 -7.86 1.31
N ALA A 378 -21.81 -7.65 2.02
CA ALA A 378 -21.13 -8.70 2.78
C ALA A 378 -21.06 -8.33 4.26
N VAL A 379 -21.42 -9.28 5.13
CA VAL A 379 -21.16 -9.18 6.58
C VAL A 379 -19.79 -9.79 6.82
N ASN A 380 -18.81 -8.93 7.07
CA ASN A 380 -17.42 -9.31 7.29
C ASN A 380 -17.09 -9.30 8.78
N ARG A 381 -16.20 -10.21 9.19
CA ARG A 381 -15.80 -10.39 10.59
C ARG A 381 -14.29 -10.47 10.73
N VAL A 382 -13.76 -9.83 11.77
CA VAL A 382 -12.36 -9.93 12.18
C VAL A 382 -12.27 -10.67 13.51
N HIS A 383 -11.54 -11.78 13.52
CA HIS A 383 -11.33 -12.65 14.67
C HIS A 383 -9.95 -12.37 15.27
N HIS A 384 -9.84 -12.30 16.59
CA HIS A 384 -8.58 -11.95 17.27
C HIS A 384 -8.38 -12.68 18.61
N THR A 385 -8.90 -13.91 18.70
CA THR A 385 -8.69 -14.80 19.85
C THR A 385 -7.32 -15.49 19.79
N THR A 386 -6.95 -16.24 20.83
CA THR A 386 -5.71 -17.04 20.85
C THR A 386 -5.65 -18.07 19.71
N ALA A 387 -6.80 -18.62 19.30
CA ALA A 387 -6.89 -19.55 18.16
C ALA A 387 -6.84 -18.84 16.80
N HIS A 388 -7.16 -17.54 16.78
CA HIS A 388 -7.20 -16.70 15.58
C HIS A 388 -6.38 -15.41 15.81
N PRO A 389 -5.05 -15.52 15.99
CA PRO A 389 -4.22 -14.41 16.45
C PRO A 389 -3.94 -13.38 15.35
N SER A 390 -4.96 -12.58 15.00
CA SER A 390 -4.82 -11.44 14.09
C SER A 390 -3.80 -10.46 14.65
N ARG A 391 -2.82 -10.07 13.83
CA ARG A 391 -1.71 -9.21 14.25
C ARG A 391 -1.09 -8.42 13.11
N LEU A 392 -0.77 -7.17 13.41
CA LEU A 392 0.08 -6.31 12.61
C LEU A 392 1.55 -6.65 12.89
N VAL A 393 2.32 -6.93 11.84
CA VAL A 393 3.75 -7.26 11.94
C VAL A 393 4.55 -6.03 11.55
N LEU A 394 5.25 -5.44 12.51
CA LEU A 394 6.03 -4.22 12.31
C LEU A 394 7.55 -4.50 12.28
N PRO A 395 8.29 -3.98 11.28
CA PRO A 395 9.75 -4.08 11.21
C PRO A 395 10.41 -3.01 12.10
N VAL A 396 10.63 -3.33 13.38
CA VAL A 396 11.18 -2.41 14.38
C VAL A 396 12.70 -2.34 14.32
N ILE A 397 13.26 -1.13 14.41
CA ILE A 397 14.70 -0.86 14.53
C ILE A 397 14.98 -0.30 15.93
N ARG A 398 15.95 -0.87 16.66
CA ARG A 398 16.25 -0.52 18.08
C ARG A 398 17.58 0.22 18.28
N ARG A 399 17.98 1.06 17.34
CA ARG A 399 19.24 1.82 17.41
C ARG A 399 19.07 3.19 18.04
#